data_AF-A0A530BEW7-F1
#
_entry.id   AF-A0A530BEW7-F1
#
_cell.length_a   1.000
_cell.length_b   1.000
_cell.length_c   1.000
_cell.angle_alpha   90.00
_cell.angle_beta   90.00
_cell.angle_gamma   90.00
#
_symmetry.space_group_name_H-M   'P 1'
#
loop_
_entity.id
_entity.type
_entity.pdbx_description
1 polymer ?
#
loop_
_entity_poly.entity_id
_entity_poly.type
_entity_poly.pdbx_seq_one_letter_code
_entity_poly.pdbx_strand_id
1 'polypeptide(L)'
;TMTAHPTEAKRVTVLEIHRRIYRKLTELDQPRWAPRERDLLVADLESEIELLWMTGELRLERPTVEGEIAWGLHFFREVIFEATPQLYGKLHGAFERHYPGAPVRIPSFMRYASWIGGDRDGNPNVTAAVTAHALAEYRNTAIGWYLTQVQRLVTVLSASSNVIDLPAGFKPVLQTALDKSGQADAIAARNPDEPLRQFASAMLARLMATRDGGKAAYL
;
A
#
# COMPACT_ATOMS: atom_id res chain seq x y z
N THR A 1 -13.85 9.14 7.20
CA THR A 1 -12.85 10.21 7.39
C THR A 1 -12.02 9.89 8.61
N MET A 2 -10.69 10.01 8.54
CA MET A 2 -9.79 9.84 9.68
C MET A 2 -9.58 11.19 10.38
N THR A 3 -9.58 11.16 11.69
CA THR A 3 -9.32 12.31 12.57
C THR A 3 -8.22 11.92 13.55
N ALA A 4 -7.51 12.92 14.09
CA ALA A 4 -6.56 12.67 15.17
C ALA A 4 -7.31 12.18 16.42
N HIS A 5 -6.69 11.26 17.19
CA HIS A 5 -7.25 10.82 18.45
C HIS A 5 -6.72 11.70 19.59
N PRO A 6 -7.57 12.44 20.33
CA PRO A 6 -7.15 13.54 21.20
C PRO A 6 -6.32 13.12 22.42
N THR A 7 -6.37 11.86 22.85
CA THR A 7 -5.77 11.42 24.13
C THR A 7 -5.03 10.07 24.09
N GLU A 8 -5.04 9.35 22.97
CA GLU A 8 -4.59 7.95 22.94
C GLU A 8 -3.86 7.58 21.64
N ALA A 9 -3.10 8.51 21.09
CA ALA A 9 -2.23 8.18 19.98
C ALA A 9 -1.08 7.30 20.51
N LYS A 10 -1.18 5.97 20.45
CA LYS A 10 -0.01 5.09 20.61
C LYS A 10 1.08 5.51 19.60
N ARG A 11 2.36 5.35 19.94
CA ARG A 11 3.46 5.60 18.98
C ARG A 11 3.34 4.58 17.84
N VAL A 12 3.67 4.98 16.60
CA VAL A 12 3.70 4.04 15.45
C VAL A 12 4.56 2.82 15.78
N THR A 13 5.71 3.02 16.43
CA THR A 13 6.58 1.94 16.92
C THR A 13 5.85 0.93 17.81
N VAL A 14 4.99 1.40 18.72
CA VAL A 14 4.22 0.53 19.62
C VAL A 14 3.15 -0.25 18.84
N LEU A 15 2.49 0.39 17.87
CA LEU A 15 1.53 -0.30 16.99
C LEU A 15 2.21 -1.39 16.14
N GLU A 16 3.42 -1.12 15.63
CA GLU A 16 4.21 -2.11 14.91
C GLU A 16 4.59 -3.30 15.80
N ILE A 17 4.99 -3.07 17.06
CA ILE A 17 5.29 -4.15 18.01
C ILE A 17 4.02 -4.99 18.27
N HIS A 18 2.87 -4.36 18.58
CA HIS A 18 1.61 -5.09 18.76
C HIS A 18 1.23 -5.91 17.53
N ARG A 19 1.45 -5.37 16.32
CA ARG A 19 1.17 -6.08 15.08
C ARG A 19 2.08 -7.29 14.89
N ARG A 20 3.37 -7.20 15.23
CA ARG A 20 4.29 -8.36 15.19
C ARG A 20 3.88 -9.42 16.20
N ILE A 21 3.52 -9.02 17.43
CA ILE A 21 2.96 -9.93 18.45
C ILE A 21 1.70 -10.63 17.90
N TYR A 22 0.74 -9.87 17.35
CA TYR A 22 -0.49 -10.44 16.78
C TYR A 22 -0.22 -11.45 15.66
N ARG A 23 0.68 -11.12 14.74
CA ARG A 23 1.08 -12.02 13.64
C ARG A 23 1.71 -13.31 14.18
N LYS A 24 2.63 -13.20 15.15
CA LYS A 24 3.27 -14.35 15.80
C LYS A 24 2.27 -15.22 16.57
N LEU A 25 1.31 -14.62 17.29
CA LEU A 25 0.22 -15.35 17.93
C LEU A 25 -0.65 -16.12 16.92
N THR A 26 -1.01 -15.46 15.82
CA THR A 26 -1.79 -16.08 14.73
C THR A 26 -1.01 -17.21 14.05
N GLU A 27 0.31 -17.08 13.96
CA GLU A 27 1.19 -18.10 13.42
C GLU A 27 1.31 -19.31 14.36
N LEU A 28 1.47 -19.07 15.66
CA LEU A 28 1.54 -20.10 16.71
C LEU A 28 0.26 -20.93 16.83
N ASP A 29 -0.91 -20.34 16.55
CA ASP A 29 -2.21 -21.04 16.60
C ASP A 29 -2.39 -22.06 15.47
N GLN A 30 -1.49 -22.08 14.48
CA GLN A 30 -1.56 -23.04 13.38
C GLN A 30 -1.05 -24.42 13.84
N PRO A 31 -1.82 -25.52 13.64
CA PRO A 31 -1.47 -26.84 14.16
C PRO A 31 -0.38 -27.59 13.36
N ARG A 32 0.53 -26.87 12.70
CA ARG A 32 1.46 -27.44 11.71
C ARG A 32 2.92 -27.53 12.15
N TRP A 33 3.25 -27.02 13.33
CA TRP A 33 4.64 -26.81 13.76
C TRP A 33 5.21 -28.02 14.48
N ALA A 34 6.43 -28.42 14.13
CA ALA A 34 7.20 -29.36 14.93
C ALA A 34 7.57 -28.72 16.29
N PRO A 35 7.82 -29.51 17.35
CA PRO A 35 8.10 -28.97 18.68
C PRO A 35 9.21 -27.91 18.69
N ARG A 36 10.33 -28.17 18.00
CA ARG A 36 11.45 -27.21 17.92
C ARG A 36 11.08 -25.92 17.20
N GLU A 37 10.27 -25.98 16.15
CA GLU A 37 9.81 -24.79 15.42
C GLU A 37 8.87 -23.96 16.28
N ARG A 38 8.00 -24.63 17.04
CA ARG A 38 7.12 -23.98 18.00
C ARG A 38 7.92 -23.27 19.10
N ASP A 39 8.96 -23.90 19.64
CA ASP A 39 9.81 -23.29 20.66
C ASP A 39 10.50 -22.01 20.15
N LEU A 40 10.97 -22.03 18.89
CA LEU A 40 11.54 -20.84 18.24
C LEU A 40 10.49 -19.73 18.09
N LEU A 41 9.28 -20.05 17.64
CA LEU A 41 8.19 -19.07 17.51
C LEU A 41 7.79 -18.46 18.86
N VAL A 42 7.83 -19.24 19.94
CA VAL A 42 7.56 -18.76 21.31
C VAL A 42 8.68 -17.83 21.79
N ALA A 43 9.96 -18.19 21.63
CA ALA A 43 11.08 -17.34 22.02
C ALA A 43 11.08 -16.00 21.24
N ASP A 44 10.72 -16.04 19.97
CA ASP A 44 10.52 -14.88 19.11
C ASP A 44 9.37 -13.98 19.61
N LEU A 45 8.26 -14.57 20.07
CA LEU A 45 7.13 -13.83 20.64
C LEU A 45 7.52 -13.18 21.97
N GLU A 46 8.22 -13.91 22.84
CA GLU A 46 8.74 -13.39 24.11
C GLU A 46 9.65 -12.17 23.88
N SER A 47 10.53 -12.24 22.88
CA SER A 47 11.41 -11.12 22.49
C SER A 47 10.60 -9.88 22.08
N GLU A 48 9.49 -10.03 21.36
CA GLU A 48 8.63 -8.89 20.98
C GLU A 48 7.89 -8.29 22.19
N ILE A 49 7.46 -9.13 23.13
CA ILE A 49 6.82 -8.69 24.39
C ILE A 49 7.84 -7.94 25.26
N GLU A 50 9.07 -8.44 25.36
CA GLU A 50 10.14 -7.78 26.11
C GLU A 50 10.50 -6.43 25.47
N LEU A 51 10.58 -6.38 24.14
CA LEU A 51 10.79 -5.14 23.40
C LEU A 51 9.65 -4.14 23.63
N LEU A 52 8.39 -4.59 23.68
CA LEU A 52 7.24 -3.74 24.02
C LEU A 52 7.42 -3.12 25.41
N TRP A 53 7.78 -3.95 26.39
CA TRP A 53 8.01 -3.53 27.77
C TRP A 53 9.12 -2.47 27.87
N MET A 54 10.26 -2.72 27.23
CA MET A 54 11.39 -1.78 27.19
C MET A 54 11.05 -0.49 26.43
N THR A 55 10.21 -0.57 25.39
CA THR A 55 9.81 0.59 24.59
C THR A 55 8.90 1.52 25.39
N GLY A 56 8.01 0.96 26.20
CA GLY A 56 6.96 1.69 26.92
C GLY A 56 5.78 2.10 26.02
N GLU A 57 4.55 1.88 26.47
CA GLU A 57 3.36 2.10 25.64
C GLU A 57 2.87 3.56 25.64
N LEU A 58 3.08 4.26 26.75
CA LEU A 58 2.55 5.60 26.95
C LEU A 58 3.41 6.65 26.26
N ARG A 59 2.76 7.61 25.59
CA ARG A 59 3.42 8.84 25.20
C ARG A 59 3.53 9.74 26.42
N LEU A 60 4.76 10.10 26.79
CA LEU A 60 5.03 11.06 27.86
C LEU A 60 4.81 12.52 27.41
N GLU A 61 4.81 12.76 26.10
CA GLU A 61 4.65 14.08 25.48
C GLU A 61 3.48 14.12 24.50
N ARG A 62 2.89 15.30 24.33
CA ARG A 62 1.80 15.53 23.38
C ARG A 62 2.30 15.28 21.94
N PRO A 63 1.55 14.55 21.09
CA PRO A 63 1.94 14.34 19.71
C PRO A 63 2.14 15.66 18.96
N THR A 64 3.18 15.73 18.13
CA THR A 64 3.27 16.73 17.07
C THR A 64 2.28 16.40 15.96
N VAL A 65 1.88 17.40 15.18
CA VAL A 65 0.95 17.17 14.05
C VAL A 65 1.58 16.23 13.02
N GLU A 66 2.89 16.31 12.80
CA GLU A 66 3.65 15.38 11.96
C GLU A 66 3.57 13.94 12.49
N GLY A 67 3.64 13.77 13.81
CA GLY A 67 3.47 12.47 14.45
C GLY A 67 2.05 11.90 14.26
N GLU A 68 1.03 12.74 14.24
CA GLU A 68 -0.35 12.34 13.93
C GLU A 68 -0.51 11.97 12.46
N ILE A 69 0.12 12.71 11.54
CA ILE A 69 0.15 12.40 10.09
C ILE A 69 0.77 11.01 9.89
N ALA A 70 1.94 10.76 10.48
CA ALA A 70 2.63 9.48 10.40
C ALA A 70 1.79 8.33 10.99
N TRP A 71 1.08 8.60 12.10
CA TRP A 71 0.17 7.65 12.72
C TRP A 71 -1.03 7.33 11.81
N GLY A 72 -1.66 8.33 11.21
CA GLY A 72 -2.76 8.12 10.26
C GLY A 72 -2.31 7.29 9.06
N LEU A 73 -1.14 7.61 8.50
CA LEU A 73 -0.58 6.89 7.35
C LEU A 73 -0.14 5.46 7.66
N HIS A 74 0.18 5.14 8.91
CA HIS A 74 0.49 3.77 9.32
C HIS A 74 -0.71 2.83 9.05
N PHE A 75 -1.95 3.23 9.34
CA PHE A 75 -3.13 2.41 9.00
C PHE A 75 -3.32 2.20 7.49
N PHE A 76 -2.95 3.21 6.68
CA PHE A 76 -2.99 3.05 5.23
C PHE A 76 -2.03 1.98 4.74
N ARG A 77 -0.77 2.08 5.19
CA ARG A 77 0.30 1.14 4.82
C ARG A 77 0.01 -0.28 5.31
N GLU A 78 -0.46 -0.42 6.54
CA GLU A 78 -0.59 -1.73 7.17
C GLU A 78 -1.93 -2.43 6.93
N VAL A 79 -3.00 -1.68 6.62
CA VAL A 79 -4.34 -2.28 6.56
C VAL A 79 -5.11 -1.83 5.34
N ILE A 80 -5.32 -0.51 5.18
CA ILE A 80 -6.37 -0.01 4.28
C ILE A 80 -6.05 -0.33 2.82
N PHE A 81 -4.80 -0.16 2.39
CA PHE A 81 -4.44 -0.40 0.99
C PHE A 81 -4.60 -1.87 0.57
N GLU A 82 -4.42 -2.81 1.48
CA GLU A 82 -4.59 -4.24 1.21
C GLU A 82 -6.04 -4.69 1.40
N ALA A 83 -6.70 -4.23 2.46
CA ALA A 83 -8.06 -4.64 2.80
C ALA A 83 -9.10 -4.12 1.81
N THR A 84 -8.89 -2.92 1.25
CA THR A 84 -9.83 -2.30 0.30
C THR A 84 -10.06 -3.19 -0.94
N PRO A 85 -9.06 -3.58 -1.74
CA PRO A 85 -9.28 -4.44 -2.90
C PRO A 85 -9.84 -5.83 -2.51
N GLN A 86 -9.47 -6.37 -1.36
CA GLN A 86 -10.06 -7.62 -0.86
C GLN A 86 -11.56 -7.50 -0.59
N LEU A 87 -12.01 -6.36 -0.04
CA LEU A 87 -13.44 -6.10 0.15
C LEU A 87 -14.19 -6.04 -1.18
N TYR A 88 -13.64 -5.34 -2.18
CA TYR A 88 -14.23 -5.31 -3.52
C TYR A 88 -14.29 -6.71 -4.14
N GLY A 89 -13.25 -7.54 -3.97
CA GLY A 89 -13.25 -8.93 -4.43
C GLY A 89 -14.30 -9.79 -3.73
N LYS A 90 -14.46 -9.66 -2.41
CA LYS A 90 -15.51 -10.35 -1.65
C LYS A 90 -16.91 -9.95 -2.11
N LEU A 91 -17.11 -8.65 -2.37
CA LEU A 91 -18.37 -8.14 -2.87
C LEU A 91 -18.67 -8.67 -4.28
N HIS A 92 -17.66 -8.69 -5.17
CA HIS A 92 -17.78 -9.25 -6.50
C HIS A 92 -18.19 -10.73 -6.44
N GLY A 93 -17.47 -11.54 -5.66
CA GLY A 93 -17.81 -12.95 -5.50
C GLY A 93 -19.18 -13.19 -4.85
N ALA A 94 -19.65 -12.28 -3.98
CA ALA A 94 -21.01 -12.36 -3.44
C ALA A 94 -22.07 -12.10 -4.52
N PHE A 95 -21.86 -11.10 -5.38
CA PHE A 95 -22.76 -10.83 -6.50
C PHE A 95 -22.78 -11.98 -7.50
N GLU A 96 -21.63 -12.54 -7.86
CA GLU A 96 -21.57 -13.70 -8.76
C GLU A 96 -22.32 -14.91 -8.21
N ARG A 97 -22.24 -15.16 -6.89
CA ARG A 97 -22.94 -16.29 -6.26
C ARG A 97 -24.45 -16.12 -6.16
N HIS A 98 -24.91 -14.92 -5.80
CA HIS A 98 -26.34 -14.69 -5.50
C HIS A 98 -27.12 -14.11 -6.67
N TYR A 99 -26.44 -13.50 -7.64
CA TYR A 99 -27.02 -12.90 -8.84
C TYR A 99 -26.23 -13.34 -10.10
N PRO A 100 -26.13 -14.66 -10.36
CA PRO A 100 -25.37 -15.17 -11.50
C PRO A 100 -25.92 -14.63 -12.82
N GLY A 101 -25.03 -14.21 -13.73
CA GLY A 101 -25.39 -13.67 -15.04
C GLY A 101 -25.86 -12.22 -15.06
N ALA A 102 -26.06 -11.58 -13.90
CA ALA A 102 -26.30 -10.15 -13.84
C ALA A 102 -24.98 -9.38 -14.04
N PRO A 103 -24.89 -8.42 -14.97
CA PRO A 103 -23.70 -7.60 -15.17
C PRO A 103 -23.58 -6.56 -14.05
N VAL A 104 -23.20 -7.00 -12.84
CA VAL A 104 -23.06 -6.11 -11.69
C VAL A 104 -21.69 -5.44 -11.74
N ARG A 105 -21.67 -4.17 -12.15
CA ARG A 105 -20.50 -3.30 -12.01
C ARG A 105 -20.52 -2.64 -10.64
N ILE A 106 -19.61 -3.04 -9.76
CA ILE A 106 -19.44 -2.41 -8.45
C ILE A 106 -18.79 -1.04 -8.65
N PRO A 107 -19.47 0.08 -8.33
CA PRO A 107 -18.87 1.40 -8.42
C PRO A 107 -17.82 1.58 -7.32
N SER A 108 -16.92 2.55 -7.48
CA SER A 108 -16.04 2.95 -6.38
C SER A 108 -16.87 3.66 -5.30
N PHE A 109 -17.26 2.91 -4.26
CA PHE A 109 -18.12 3.39 -3.17
C PHE A 109 -17.32 3.76 -1.92
N MET A 110 -16.11 3.20 -1.75
CA MET A 110 -15.23 3.56 -0.65
C MET A 110 -14.32 4.74 -1.02
N ARG A 111 -14.36 5.77 -0.19
CA ARG A 111 -13.45 6.91 -0.25
C ARG A 111 -12.89 7.19 1.13
N TYR A 112 -11.60 7.45 1.19
CA TYR A 112 -10.91 7.82 2.42
C TYR A 112 -10.56 9.30 2.36
N ALA A 113 -10.75 9.97 3.49
CA ALA A 113 -10.40 11.37 3.70
C ALA A 113 -9.75 11.48 5.08
N SER A 114 -8.87 12.46 5.26
CA SER A 114 -8.19 12.73 6.53
C SER A 114 -8.30 14.20 6.87
N TRP A 115 -8.58 14.50 8.14
CA TRP A 115 -8.50 15.85 8.70
C TRP A 115 -7.13 16.12 9.32
N ILE A 116 -6.30 15.09 9.51
CA ILE A 116 -5.00 15.18 10.15
C ILE A 116 -4.07 16.06 9.29
N GLY A 117 -3.46 17.09 9.89
CA GLY A 117 -2.64 18.09 9.20
C GLY A 117 -3.42 19.13 8.38
N GLY A 118 -4.74 19.02 8.30
CA GLY A 118 -5.61 19.95 7.57
C GLY A 118 -6.56 20.76 8.45
N ASP A 119 -7.13 20.14 9.48
CA ASP A 119 -8.04 20.80 10.41
C ASP A 119 -7.27 21.75 11.36
N ARG A 120 -7.62 23.02 11.31
CA ARG A 120 -6.96 24.10 12.08
C ARG A 120 -7.84 24.66 13.19
N ASP A 121 -9.09 24.19 13.29
CA ASP A 121 -10.03 24.77 14.22
C ASP A 121 -9.54 24.55 15.67
N GLY A 122 -9.28 25.65 16.37
CA GLY A 122 -8.72 25.64 17.73
C GLY A 122 -7.28 25.07 17.87
N ASN A 123 -6.56 24.81 16.77
CA ASN A 123 -5.20 24.23 16.83
C ASN A 123 -4.15 25.09 16.10
N PRO A 124 -3.42 25.98 16.82
CA PRO A 124 -2.42 26.86 16.22
C PRO A 124 -1.21 26.11 15.64
N ASN A 125 -1.02 24.84 15.99
CA ASN A 125 0.10 24.04 15.49
C ASN A 125 -0.12 23.55 14.04
N VAL A 126 -1.33 23.65 13.50
CA VAL A 126 -1.62 23.26 12.12
C VAL A 126 -1.43 24.48 11.20
N THR A 127 -0.18 24.68 10.77
CA THR A 127 0.21 25.80 9.90
C THR A 127 0.07 25.45 8.40
N ALA A 128 0.26 26.43 7.51
CA ALA A 128 0.36 26.20 6.07
C ALA A 128 1.47 25.24 5.67
N ALA A 129 2.62 25.33 6.35
CA ALA A 129 3.73 24.42 6.13
C ALA A 129 3.37 22.98 6.54
N VAL A 130 2.67 22.81 7.67
CA VAL A 130 2.21 21.49 8.13
C VAL A 130 1.19 20.87 7.18
N THR A 131 0.24 21.65 6.66
CA THR A 131 -0.71 21.15 5.66
C THR A 131 -0.02 20.76 4.36
N ALA A 132 0.96 21.55 3.90
CA ALA A 132 1.77 21.20 2.72
C ALA A 132 2.57 19.91 2.95
N HIS A 133 3.15 19.73 4.14
CA HIS A 133 3.83 18.50 4.54
C HIS A 133 2.87 17.30 4.55
N ALA A 134 1.68 17.43 5.14
CA ALA A 134 0.67 16.37 5.15
C ALA A 134 0.30 15.91 3.73
N LEU A 135 0.05 16.86 2.82
CA LEU A 135 -0.28 16.55 1.42
C LEU A 135 0.88 15.84 0.70
N ALA A 136 2.12 16.25 0.95
CA ALA A 136 3.30 15.59 0.42
C ALA A 136 3.42 14.15 0.95
N GLU A 137 3.24 13.93 2.25
CA GLU A 137 3.27 12.60 2.86
C GLU A 137 2.15 11.67 2.36
N TYR A 138 0.94 12.21 2.16
CA TYR A 138 -0.18 11.47 1.56
C TYR A 138 0.13 11.05 0.13
N ARG A 139 0.64 11.97 -0.68
CA ARG A 139 1.08 11.71 -2.06
C ARG A 139 2.19 10.65 -2.10
N ASN A 140 3.23 10.82 -1.29
CA ASN A 140 4.36 9.91 -1.23
C ASN A 140 3.96 8.51 -0.78
N THR A 141 3.08 8.41 0.22
CA THR A 141 2.56 7.13 0.70
C THR A 141 1.74 6.41 -0.37
N ALA A 142 0.87 7.11 -1.09
CA ALA A 142 0.11 6.53 -2.19
C ALA A 142 1.02 6.06 -3.35
N ILE A 143 1.96 6.91 -3.80
CA ILE A 143 2.89 6.55 -4.87
C ILE A 143 3.79 5.38 -4.45
N GLY A 144 4.31 5.38 -3.22
CA GLY A 144 5.13 4.30 -2.68
C GLY A 144 4.42 2.95 -2.65
N TRP A 145 3.13 2.95 -2.31
CA TRP A 145 2.30 1.75 -2.42
C TRP A 145 2.21 1.25 -3.87
N TYR A 146 1.84 2.12 -4.81
CA TYR A 146 1.74 1.73 -6.22
C TYR A 146 3.08 1.27 -6.81
N LEU A 147 4.20 1.90 -6.45
CA LEU A 147 5.54 1.46 -6.85
C LEU A 147 5.78 0.02 -6.42
N THR A 148 5.49 -0.32 -5.17
CA THR A 148 5.66 -1.67 -4.63
C THR A 148 4.79 -2.68 -5.40
N GLN A 149 3.51 -2.35 -5.64
CA GLN A 149 2.59 -3.24 -6.35
C GLN A 149 2.98 -3.44 -7.82
N VAL A 150 3.34 -2.36 -8.53
CA VAL A 150 3.72 -2.44 -9.95
C VAL A 150 5.08 -3.14 -10.10
N GLN A 151 6.03 -2.92 -9.18
CA GLN A 151 7.28 -3.66 -9.17
C GLN A 151 7.06 -5.16 -9.03
N ARG A 152 6.12 -5.58 -8.17
CA ARG A 152 5.68 -6.99 -8.11
C ARG A 152 5.05 -7.46 -9.41
N LEU A 153 4.23 -6.65 -10.08
CA LEU A 153 3.65 -7.02 -11.39
C LEU A 153 4.74 -7.26 -12.45
N VAL A 154 5.79 -6.44 -12.46
CA VAL A 154 6.93 -6.62 -13.39
C VAL A 154 7.61 -7.97 -13.18
N THR A 155 7.67 -8.51 -11.96
CA THR A 155 8.32 -9.81 -11.73
C THR A 155 7.44 -11.01 -12.06
N VAL A 156 6.11 -10.86 -12.08
CA VAL A 156 5.17 -11.98 -12.28
C VAL A 156 4.53 -12.03 -13.66
N LEU A 157 4.40 -10.89 -14.36
CA LEU A 157 3.77 -10.85 -15.69
C LEU A 157 4.76 -11.31 -16.76
N SER A 158 4.88 -12.62 -16.97
CA SER A 158 5.84 -13.23 -17.90
C SER A 158 5.21 -13.79 -19.18
N ALA A 159 3.91 -13.53 -19.42
CA ALA A 159 3.21 -14.13 -20.55
C ALA A 159 3.76 -13.60 -21.87
N SER A 160 4.19 -14.52 -22.74
CA SER A 160 4.75 -14.20 -24.04
C SER A 160 3.65 -14.07 -25.11
N SER A 161 3.78 -13.07 -25.98
CA SER A 161 2.93 -12.92 -27.18
C SER A 161 3.05 -14.10 -28.16
N ASN A 162 4.04 -14.97 -27.99
CA ASN A 162 4.16 -16.21 -28.77
C ASN A 162 3.23 -17.32 -28.27
N VAL A 163 2.62 -17.16 -27.08
CA VAL A 163 1.79 -18.16 -26.41
C VAL A 163 0.37 -17.66 -26.16
N ILE A 164 0.20 -16.36 -25.93
CA ILE A 164 -1.10 -15.76 -25.64
C ILE A 164 -1.58 -14.85 -26.75
N ASP A 165 -2.87 -14.93 -27.04
CA ASP A 165 -3.57 -13.96 -27.87
C ASP A 165 -3.95 -12.74 -27.03
N LEU A 166 -3.45 -11.57 -27.43
CA LEU A 166 -3.82 -10.32 -26.81
C LEU A 166 -4.92 -9.62 -27.62
N PRO A 167 -5.87 -8.93 -26.95
CA PRO A 167 -6.87 -8.12 -27.64
C PRO A 167 -6.20 -7.10 -28.57
N ALA A 168 -6.76 -6.89 -29.77
CA ALA A 168 -6.21 -5.96 -30.75
C ALA A 168 -6.01 -4.54 -30.20
N GLY A 169 -6.86 -4.11 -29.26
CA GLY A 169 -6.75 -2.81 -28.59
C GLY A 169 -5.60 -2.67 -27.60
N PHE A 170 -4.91 -3.76 -27.23
CA PHE A 170 -3.82 -3.69 -26.25
C PHE A 170 -2.52 -3.11 -26.83
N LYS A 171 -2.20 -3.45 -28.09
CA LYS A 171 -0.99 -2.96 -28.77
C LYS A 171 -0.85 -1.41 -28.76
N PRO A 172 -1.87 -0.62 -29.13
CA PRO A 172 -1.76 0.85 -29.07
C PRO A 172 -1.62 1.38 -27.63
N VAL A 173 -2.24 0.71 -26.65
CA VAL A 173 -2.12 1.07 -25.23
C VAL A 173 -0.71 0.82 -24.72
N LEU A 174 -0.10 -0.31 -25.09
CA LEU A 174 1.30 -0.63 -24.80
C LEU A 174 2.24 0.42 -25.40
N GLN A 175 2.09 0.73 -26.68
CA GLN A 175 2.93 1.72 -27.35
C GLN A 175 2.85 3.08 -26.65
N THR A 176 1.63 3.54 -26.34
CA THR A 176 1.42 4.80 -25.61
C THR A 176 2.10 4.80 -24.24
N ALA A 177 2.08 3.67 -23.52
CA ALA A 177 2.75 3.57 -22.23
C ALA A 177 4.28 3.61 -22.37
N LEU A 178 4.83 2.88 -23.35
CA LEU A 178 6.26 2.87 -23.65
C LEU A 178 6.75 4.27 -24.05
N ASP A 179 6.05 4.96 -24.94
CA ASP A 179 6.41 6.32 -25.38
C ASP A 179 6.43 7.28 -24.18
N LYS A 180 5.40 7.23 -23.33
CA LYS A 180 5.31 8.08 -22.13
C LYS A 180 6.31 7.72 -21.04
N SER A 181 6.94 6.54 -21.09
CA SER A 181 7.95 6.13 -20.11
C SER A 181 9.30 6.83 -20.33
N GLY A 182 9.57 7.29 -21.56
CA GLY A 182 10.88 7.82 -21.97
C GLY A 182 11.99 6.76 -22.02
N GLN A 183 11.65 5.47 -21.90
CA GLN A 183 12.60 4.34 -21.84
C GLN A 183 12.14 3.15 -22.70
N ALA A 184 11.39 3.41 -23.78
CA ALA A 184 10.76 2.40 -24.61
C ALA A 184 11.75 1.31 -25.08
N ASP A 185 12.87 1.72 -25.67
CA ASP A 185 13.87 0.78 -26.24
C ASP A 185 14.49 -0.12 -25.16
N ALA A 186 14.86 0.45 -24.02
CA ALA A 186 15.44 -0.31 -22.91
C ALA A 186 14.44 -1.31 -22.30
N ILE A 187 13.17 -0.92 -22.17
CA ILE A 187 12.10 -1.79 -21.66
C ILE A 187 11.81 -2.93 -22.63
N ALA A 188 11.74 -2.65 -23.93
CA ALA A 188 11.49 -3.64 -24.97
C ALA A 188 12.66 -4.63 -25.08
N ALA A 189 13.90 -4.14 -25.10
CA ALA A 189 15.10 -4.98 -25.17
C ALA A 189 15.25 -5.91 -23.95
N ARG A 190 14.84 -5.45 -22.75
CA ARG A 190 14.92 -6.26 -21.53
C ARG A 190 13.85 -7.35 -21.46
N ASN A 191 12.69 -7.14 -22.08
CA ASN A 191 11.53 -8.03 -21.98
C ASN A 191 10.98 -8.37 -23.38
N PRO A 192 11.77 -9.02 -24.25
CA PRO A 192 11.34 -9.35 -25.61
C PRO A 192 10.11 -10.25 -25.58
N ASP A 193 9.15 -9.99 -26.48
CA ASP A 193 7.89 -10.73 -26.60
C ASP A 193 7.03 -10.83 -25.33
N GLU A 194 7.30 -10.04 -24.28
CA GLU A 194 6.54 -10.03 -23.02
C GLU A 194 5.76 -8.71 -22.85
N PRO A 195 4.73 -8.47 -23.67
CA PRO A 195 4.05 -7.18 -23.78
C PRO A 195 3.38 -6.73 -22.47
N LEU A 196 2.90 -7.66 -21.63
CA LEU A 196 2.35 -7.32 -20.31
C LEU A 196 3.44 -6.83 -19.35
N ARG A 197 4.63 -7.44 -19.39
CA ARG A 197 5.78 -7.02 -18.58
C ARG A 197 6.32 -5.68 -19.03
N GLN A 198 6.37 -5.45 -20.35
CA GLN A 198 6.75 -4.17 -20.93
C GLN A 198 5.80 -3.07 -20.47
N PHE A 199 4.49 -3.32 -20.49
CA PHE A 199 3.49 -2.38 -20.00
C PHE A 199 3.68 -2.04 -18.52
N ALA A 200 3.82 -3.06 -17.66
CA ALA A 200 4.07 -2.86 -16.23
C ALA A 200 5.39 -2.12 -15.97
N SER A 201 6.43 -2.41 -16.76
CA SER A 201 7.74 -1.73 -16.66
C SER A 201 7.64 -0.26 -17.06
N ALA A 202 6.85 0.05 -18.10
CA ALA A 202 6.57 1.42 -18.50
C ALA A 202 5.79 2.19 -17.42
N MET A 203 4.78 1.56 -16.80
CA MET A 203 4.07 2.13 -15.65
C MET A 203 5.02 2.39 -14.48
N LEU A 204 5.91 1.45 -14.17
CA LEU A 204 6.88 1.58 -13.09
C LEU A 204 7.80 2.79 -13.31
N ALA A 205 8.36 2.93 -14.53
CA ALA A 205 9.21 4.05 -14.89
C ALA A 205 8.49 5.41 -14.71
N ARG A 206 7.22 5.48 -15.10
CA ARG A 206 6.41 6.69 -14.95
C ARG A 206 6.05 6.99 -13.49
N LEU A 207 5.77 5.97 -12.67
CA LEU A 207 5.54 6.13 -11.24
C LEU A 207 6.79 6.63 -10.51
N MET A 208 7.97 6.11 -10.88
CA MET A 208 9.26 6.60 -10.37
C MET A 208 9.46 8.07 -10.75
N ALA A 209 9.20 8.43 -12.01
CA ALA A 209 9.23 9.82 -12.44
C ALA A 209 8.21 10.69 -11.68
N THR A 210 7.00 10.21 -11.40
CA THR A 210 6.03 10.96 -10.58
C THR A 210 6.55 11.18 -9.16
N ARG A 211 7.13 10.16 -8.51
CA ARG A 211 7.74 10.31 -7.18
C ARG A 211 8.84 11.38 -7.18
N ASP A 212 9.72 11.31 -8.18
CA ASP A 212 10.96 12.09 -8.24
C ASP A 212 10.80 13.45 -8.96
N GLY A 213 9.60 13.78 -9.44
CA GLY A 213 9.31 15.02 -10.18
C GLY A 213 9.92 15.07 -11.59
N GLY A 214 10.13 13.90 -12.22
CA GLY A 214 10.72 13.76 -13.55
C GLY A 214 9.76 14.02 -14.71
N LYS A 215 10.32 14.26 -15.91
CA LYS A 215 9.56 14.61 -17.14
C LYS A 215 8.53 13.56 -17.59
N ALA A 216 8.75 12.28 -17.25
CA ALA A 216 7.85 11.18 -17.60
C ALA A 216 6.70 10.95 -16.59
N ALA A 217 6.57 11.83 -15.59
CA ALA A 217 5.55 11.73 -14.57
C ALA A 217 4.13 11.63 -15.16
N TYR A 218 3.25 10.96 -14.43
CA TYR A 218 1.81 11.18 -14.58
C TYR A 218 1.49 12.65 -14.24
N LEU A 219 0.89 13.34 -15.22
CA LEU A 219 0.29 14.67 -15.10
C LEU A 219 -1.01 14.60 -14.30
#